data_AF-A0A1C2JCN2-F1
#
_entry.id   AF-A0A1C2JCN2-F1
#
_cell.length_a   1.000
_cell.length_b   1.000
_cell.length_c   1.000
_cell.angle_alpha   90.00
_cell.angle_beta   90.00
_cell.angle_gamma   90.00
#
_symmetry.space_group_name_H-M   'P 1'
#
loop_
_entity.id
_entity.type
_entity.pdbx_description
1 polymer ?
#
loop_
_entity_poly.entity_id
_entity_poly.type
_entity_poly.pdbx_seq_one_letter_code
_entity_poly.pdbx_strand_id
1 'polypeptide(L)'
;MDRLTELINDGPDTRYTMKSVVLSRYEDIDTARKLMRTWNDIADALGFEGRGKDVAGCFTRVAAGIKKGKLMVPVKKQKTSTGRGLNIHERPISKSGIINLDDPANQ
;
A
#
# COMPACT_ATOMS: atom_id res chain seq x y z
N MET A 1 -25.26 16.55 14.57
CA MET A 1 -23.96 15.92 14.24
C MET A 1 -22.89 16.98 14.33
N ASP A 2 -21.64 16.62 14.66
CA ASP A 2 -20.52 17.56 14.65
C ASP A 2 -20.02 17.80 13.21
N ARG A 3 -19.53 19.02 12.92
CA ARG A 3 -19.07 19.45 11.60
C ARG A 3 -17.94 18.58 11.06
N LEU A 4 -17.09 18.06 11.93
CA LEU A 4 -16.03 17.12 11.54
C LEU A 4 -16.61 15.80 11.01
N THR A 5 -17.72 15.33 11.59
CA THR A 5 -18.39 14.09 11.16
C THR A 5 -19.02 14.26 9.77
N GLU A 6 -19.58 15.43 9.49
CA GLU A 6 -20.09 15.77 8.15
C GLU A 6 -18.97 15.74 7.10
N LEU A 7 -17.83 16.38 7.39
CA LEU A 7 -16.68 16.38 6.47
C LEU A 7 -16.11 14.98 6.22
N ILE A 8 -16.16 14.09 7.21
CA ILE A 8 -15.73 12.70 7.03
C ILE A 8 -16.71 11.94 6.11
N ASN A 9 -18.02 12.19 6.26
CA ASN A 9 -19.06 11.55 5.44
C ASN A 9 -19.06 12.07 4.00
N ASP A 10 -18.79 13.36 3.79
CA ASP A 10 -18.65 13.98 2.46
C ASP A 10 -17.44 13.42 1.69
N GLY A 11 -16.49 12.82 2.41
CA GLY A 11 -15.30 12.21 1.84
C GLY A 11 -14.23 13.24 1.46
N PRO A 12 -13.26 12.87 0.62
CA PRO A 12 -12.18 13.77 0.24
C PRO A 12 -12.71 14.93 -0.60
N ASP A 13 -12.30 16.15 -0.27
CA ASP A 13 -12.54 17.34 -1.12
C ASP A 13 -12.19 17.01 -2.57
N THR A 14 -13.10 17.35 -3.48
CA THR A 14 -12.98 17.25 -4.95
C THR A 14 -11.60 17.65 -5.48
N ARG A 15 -10.97 18.67 -4.88
CA ARG A 15 -9.65 19.17 -5.27
C ARG A 15 -8.54 18.16 -5.00
N TYR A 16 -8.72 17.30 -4.01
CA TYR A 16 -7.74 16.33 -3.54
C TYR A 16 -8.15 14.87 -3.77
N THR A 17 -9.30 14.60 -4.40
CA THR A 17 -9.81 13.25 -4.65
C THR A 17 -8.75 12.35 -5.27
N MET A 18 -8.12 12.75 -6.38
CA MET A 18 -7.06 11.95 -7.02
C MET A 18 -5.88 11.70 -6.09
N LYS A 19 -5.41 12.73 -5.37
CA LYS A 19 -4.29 12.59 -4.44
C LYS A 19 -4.62 11.64 -3.29
N SER A 20 -5.84 11.72 -2.75
CA SER A 20 -6.31 10.85 -1.68
C SER A 20 -6.40 9.39 -2.12
N VAL A 21 -6.95 9.12 -3.32
CA VAL A 21 -7.05 7.78 -3.89
C VAL A 21 -5.65 7.22 -4.17
N VAL A 22 -4.79 7.99 -4.83
CA VAL A 22 -3.41 7.58 -5.13
C VAL A 22 -2.61 7.31 -3.85
N LEU A 23 -2.76 8.12 -2.81
CA LEU A 23 -2.11 7.88 -1.52
C LEU A 23 -2.65 6.61 -0.84
N SER A 24 -3.96 6.39 -0.87
CA SER A 24 -4.59 5.21 -0.26
C SER A 24 -4.23 3.89 -0.94
N ARG A 25 -3.95 3.92 -2.24
CA ARG A 25 -3.58 2.76 -3.07
C ARG A 25 -2.13 2.80 -3.54
N TYR A 26 -1.27 3.54 -2.84
CA TYR A 26 0.10 3.79 -3.28
C TYR A 26 0.87 2.49 -3.59
N GLU A 27 0.82 1.52 -2.68
CA GLU A 27 1.53 0.22 -2.84
C GLU A 27 0.97 -0.62 -3.99
N ASP A 28 -0.34 -0.57 -4.21
CA ASP A 28 -0.99 -1.31 -5.29
C ASP A 28 -0.59 -0.71 -6.65
N ILE A 29 -0.54 0.63 -6.75
CA ILE A 29 -0.09 1.35 -7.94
C ILE A 29 1.39 1.10 -8.21
N ASP A 30 2.24 1.14 -7.17
CA ASP A 30 3.67 0.85 -7.30
C ASP A 30 3.91 -0.58 -7.81
N THR A 31 3.15 -1.55 -7.28
CA THR A 31 3.17 -2.94 -7.76
C THR A 31 2.72 -3.05 -9.21
N ALA A 32 1.62 -2.41 -9.59
CA ALA A 32 1.13 -2.40 -10.97
C ALA A 32 2.17 -1.82 -11.95
N ARG A 33 2.90 -0.77 -11.53
CA ARG A 33 3.98 -0.18 -12.31
C ARG A 33 5.19 -1.10 -12.45
N LYS A 34 5.56 -1.86 -11.41
CA LYS A 34 6.59 -2.90 -11.49
C LYS A 34 6.21 -4.03 -12.44
N LEU A 35 4.90 -4.32 -12.56
CA LEU A 35 4.33 -5.26 -13.53
C LEU A 35 4.08 -4.61 -14.91
N MET A 36 4.68 -3.46 -15.19
CA MET A 36 4.63 -2.75 -16.48
C MET A 36 3.23 -2.35 -16.98
N ARG A 37 2.22 -2.21 -16.09
CA ARG A 37 0.91 -1.69 -16.47
C ARG A 37 0.97 -0.22 -16.88
N THR A 38 0.22 0.18 -17.91
CA THR A 38 0.25 1.57 -18.38
C THR A 38 -0.45 2.50 -17.39
N TRP A 39 -0.11 3.80 -17.45
CA TRP A 39 -0.78 4.78 -16.59
C TRP A 39 -2.26 4.97 -16.93
N ASN A 40 -2.67 4.68 -18.18
CA ASN A 40 -4.08 4.71 -18.57
C ASN A 40 -4.82 3.54 -17.91
N ASP A 41 -4.31 2.31 -18.02
CA ASP A 41 -4.94 1.14 -17.37
C ASP A 41 -5.09 1.34 -15.85
N ILE A 42 -4.07 1.93 -15.22
CA ILE A 42 -4.09 2.24 -13.79
C ILE A 42 -5.11 3.33 -13.48
N ALA A 43 -5.18 4.39 -14.31
CA ALA A 43 -6.14 5.47 -14.11
C ALA A 43 -7.58 4.96 -14.26
N ASP A 44 -7.85 4.15 -15.27
CA ASP A 44 -9.15 3.54 -15.53
C ASP A 44 -9.55 2.65 -14.34
N ALA A 45 -8.64 1.81 -13.83
CA ALA A 45 -8.87 0.97 -12.65
C ALA A 45 -9.11 1.76 -11.35
N LEU A 46 -8.71 3.03 -11.30
CA LEU A 46 -8.94 3.95 -10.18
C LEU A 46 -10.18 4.85 -10.40
N GLY A 47 -10.87 4.73 -11.54
CA GLY A 47 -12.03 5.55 -11.89
C GLY A 47 -11.68 6.94 -12.45
N PHE A 48 -10.46 7.12 -12.98
CA PHE A 48 -9.97 8.37 -13.58
C PHE A 48 -9.74 8.21 -15.08
N GLU A 49 -10.76 7.75 -15.81
CA GLU A 49 -10.67 7.43 -17.23
C GLU A 49 -10.05 8.56 -18.08
N GLY A 50 -9.11 8.20 -18.95
CA GLY A 50 -8.42 9.16 -19.83
C GLY A 50 -7.43 10.11 -19.11
N ARG A 51 -7.24 9.97 -17.79
CA ARG A 51 -6.37 10.86 -16.98
C ARG A 51 -5.04 10.24 -16.58
N GLY A 52 -4.50 9.31 -17.37
CA GLY A 52 -3.24 8.61 -17.06
C GLY A 52 -2.05 9.54 -16.77
N LYS A 53 -1.90 10.64 -17.54
CA LYS A 53 -0.84 11.65 -17.29
C LYS A 53 -0.98 12.33 -15.93
N ASP A 54 -2.21 12.67 -15.53
CA ASP A 54 -2.47 13.32 -14.24
C ASP A 54 -2.18 12.36 -13.09
N VAL A 55 -2.60 11.10 -13.21
CA VAL A 55 -2.33 10.05 -12.22
C VAL A 55 -0.82 9.82 -12.07
N ALA A 56 -0.07 9.75 -13.18
CA ALA A 56 1.38 9.61 -13.16
C ALA A 56 2.08 10.77 -12.43
N GLY A 57 1.69 12.01 -12.75
CA GLY A 57 2.22 13.20 -12.08
C GLY A 57 1.84 13.25 -10.60
N CYS A 58 0.62 12.85 -10.26
CA CYS A 58 0.15 12.76 -8.89
C CYS A 58 0.92 11.71 -8.08
N PHE A 59 1.07 10.50 -8.63
CA PHE A 59 1.86 9.42 -8.02
C PHE A 59 3.29 9.86 -7.75
N THR A 60 3.95 10.52 -8.70
CA THR A 60 5.32 11.01 -8.52
C THR A 60 5.44 11.99 -7.34
N ARG A 61 4.48 12.91 -7.20
CA ARG A 61 4.43 13.86 -6.06
C ARG A 61 4.17 13.14 -4.74
N VAL A 62 3.27 12.15 -4.73
CA VAL A 62 2.98 11.33 -3.55
C VAL A 62 4.20 10.51 -3.15
N ALA A 63 4.85 9.81 -4.09
CA ALA A 63 6.08 9.05 -3.86
C ALA A 63 7.19 9.92 -3.26
N ALA A 64 7.39 11.12 -3.81
CA ALA A 64 8.36 12.08 -3.25
C ALA A 64 7.98 12.54 -1.84
N GLY A 65 6.69 12.73 -1.55
CA GLY A 65 6.19 13.05 -0.22
C GLY A 65 6.44 11.93 0.80
N ILE A 66 6.19 10.68 0.40
CA ILE A 66 6.45 9.48 1.22
C ILE A 66 7.95 9.32 1.49
N LYS A 67 8.79 9.41 0.44
CA LYS A 67 10.25 9.30 0.57
C LYS A 67 10.84 10.35 1.51
N LYS A 68 10.24 11.55 1.56
CA LYS A 68 10.65 12.65 2.45
C LYS A 68 10.02 12.56 3.86
N GLY A 69 9.21 11.54 4.15
CA GLY A 69 8.49 11.39 5.42
C GLY A 69 7.35 12.40 5.63
N LYS A 70 6.96 13.16 4.59
CA LYS A 70 5.87 14.16 4.66
C LYS A 70 4.49 13.55 4.53
N LEU A 71 4.40 12.34 3.98
CA LEU A 71 3.17 11.59 3.79
C LEU A 71 3.38 10.18 4.34
N MET A 72 2.36 9.67 5.02
CA MET A 72 2.32 8.28 5.46
C MET A 72 1.31 7.53 4.58
N VAL A 73 1.71 6.35 4.11
CA VAL A 73 0.77 5.44 3.46
C VAL A 73 -0.17 4.93 4.54
N PRO A 74 -1.50 5.05 4.36
CA PRO A 74 -2.44 4.54 5.34
C PRO A 74 -2.25 3.03 5.45
N VAL A 75 -1.89 2.56 6.64
CA VAL A 75 -1.82 1.13 6.94
C VAL A 75 -3.20 0.57 6.67
N LYS A 76 -3.32 -0.33 5.68
CA LYS A 76 -4.58 -1.03 5.39
C LYS A 76 -5.02 -1.65 6.71
N LYS A 77 -6.07 -1.12 7.34
CA LYS A 77 -6.78 -1.83 8.42
C LYS A 77 -7.27 -3.09 7.74
N GLN A 78 -6.52 -4.18 7.89
CA GLN A 78 -6.94 -5.50 7.45
C GLN A 78 -8.34 -5.66 8.01
N LYS A 79 -9.34 -5.68 7.14
CA LYS A 79 -10.62 -6.28 7.48
C LYS A 79 -10.28 -7.75 7.68
N THR A 80 -9.92 -8.11 8.90
CA THR A 80 -9.94 -9.50 9.36
C THR A 80 -11.39 -9.92 9.25
N SER A 81 -11.75 -10.50 8.11
CA SER A 81 -12.96 -11.26 7.98
C SER A 81 -12.92 -12.35 9.04
N THR A 82 -13.77 -12.19 10.05
CA THR A 82 -14.13 -13.20 11.03
C THR A 82 -14.39 -14.53 10.31
N GLY A 83 -13.55 -15.54 10.59
CA GLY A 83 -13.64 -16.83 9.92
C GLY A 83 -12.63 -17.84 10.45
N ARG A 84 -12.81 -18.25 11.71
CA ARG A 84 -12.16 -19.37 12.43
C ARG A 84 -10.72 -19.13 12.89
N GLY A 85 -10.60 -19.06 14.22
CA GLY A 85 -9.35 -18.94 14.92
C GLY A 85 -8.45 -20.16 14.75
N LEU A 86 -7.16 -19.90 14.93
CA LEU A 86 -6.27 -20.73 15.71
C LEU A 86 -5.34 -19.78 16.44
N ASN A 87 -5.46 -19.82 17.75
CA ASN A 87 -4.61 -19.14 18.71
C ASN A 87 -3.26 -19.87 18.67
N ILE A 88 -2.20 -19.23 18.16
CA ILE A 88 -0.84 -19.73 18.34
C ILE A 88 0.00 -18.58 18.89
N HIS A 89 -0.02 -18.50 20.22
CA HIS A 89 1.15 -18.11 20.99
C HIS A 89 2.31 -19.02 20.57
N GLU A 90 3.45 -18.46 20.16
CA GLU A 90 4.78 -18.76 20.73
C GLU A 90 5.94 -18.15 19.92
N ARG A 91 6.58 -17.18 20.58
CA ARG A 91 8.03 -16.81 20.69
C ARG A 91 9.01 -16.87 19.50
N PRO A 92 9.99 -15.94 19.46
CA PRO A 92 11.01 -15.85 18.40
C PRO A 92 12.19 -16.81 18.66
N ILE A 93 12.62 -17.53 17.62
CA ILE A 93 13.88 -18.28 17.65
C ILE A 93 14.92 -17.51 16.84
N SER A 94 16.03 -17.23 17.51
CA SER A 94 17.19 -16.49 17.03
C SER A 94 18.12 -17.36 16.19
N LYS A 95 18.74 -16.71 15.19
CA LYS A 95 20.13 -16.83 14.73
C LYS A 95 20.65 -18.14 14.10
N SER A 96 21.20 -17.93 12.90
CA SER A 96 22.45 -18.45 12.33
C SER A 96 22.63 -19.96 12.16
N GLY A 97 22.74 -20.38 10.90
CA GLY A 97 23.28 -21.69 10.52
C GLY A 97 24.00 -21.59 9.18
N ILE A 98 25.22 -21.06 9.20
CA ILE A 98 26.22 -21.33 8.16
C ILE A 98 26.45 -22.84 8.20
N ILE A 99 26.18 -23.54 7.10
CA ILE A 99 26.36 -24.98 7.00
C ILE A 99 27.87 -25.22 6.79
N ASN A 100 28.53 -25.84 7.76
CA ASN A 100 29.90 -26.32 7.59
C ASN A 100 29.86 -27.60 6.74
N LEU A 101 30.61 -27.60 5.63
CA LEU A 101 30.62 -28.69 4.64
C LEU A 101 31.54 -29.87 5.02
N ASP A 102 32.20 -29.79 6.18
CA ASP A 102 33.16 -30.78 6.71
C ASP A 102 32.64 -31.53 7.95
N ASP A 103 31.32 -31.54 8.19
CA ASP A 103 30.72 -32.36 9.23
C ASP A 103 30.50 -33.81 8.74
N PRO A 104 31.13 -34.85 9.33
CA PRO A 104 30.94 -36.23 8.92
C PRO A 104 29.53 -36.78 9.19
N ALA A 105 28.64 -36.01 9.86
CA ALA A 105 27.23 -36.33 9.97
C ALA A 105 26.38 -35.93 8.75
N ASN A 106 26.96 -35.26 7.75
CA ASN A 106 26.29 -34.79 6.52
C ASN A 106 26.75 -35.51 5.24
N GLN A 107 27.43 -36.66 5.35
CA GLN A 107 27.72 -37.55 4.21
C GLN A 107 26.57 -38.52 3.93
#